data_AF-A0A3D5APJ0-F1
#
_entry.id   AF-A0A3D5APJ0-F1
#
_cell.length_a   1.000
_cell.length_b   1.000
_cell.length_c   1.000
_cell.angle_alpha   90.00
_cell.angle_beta   90.00
_cell.angle_gamma   90.00
#
_symmetry.space_group_name_H-M   'P 1'
#
loop_
_entity.id
_entity.type
_entity.pdbx_description
1 polymer ?
#
loop_
_entity_poly.entity_id
_entity_poly.type
_entity_poly.pdbx_seq_one_letter_code
_entity_poly.pdbx_strand_id
1 'polypeptide(L)' 'MAVRNAFPLHDGNLTLKGLTAPVTVHRDQYGIPQLYAKTEADLFRAQG' A
#
# COMPACT_ATOMS: atom_id res chain seq x y z
N MET A 1 13.96 19.94 19.82
CA MET A 1 13.93 18.55 19.33
C MET A 1 12.75 18.45 18.37
N ALA A 2 12.95 18.63 17.07
CA ALA A 2 11.84 18.54 16.12
C ALA A 2 11.58 17.06 15.82
N VAL A 3 10.46 16.53 16.29
CA VAL A 3 9.88 15.31 15.72
C VAL A 3 9.58 15.66 14.27
N ARG A 4 10.44 15.21 13.36
CA ARG A 4 10.11 15.21 11.94
C ARG A 4 9.02 14.17 11.81
N ASN A 5 7.77 14.61 11.86
CA ASN A 5 6.64 13.81 11.41
C ASN A 5 7.02 13.36 9.99
N ALA A 6 7.55 12.15 9.87
CA ALA A 6 7.54 11.44 8.62
C ALA A 6 6.06 11.20 8.36
N PHE A 7 5.39 12.17 7.74
CA PHE A 7 4.08 11.93 7.18
C PHE A 7 4.22 10.64 6.38
N PRO A 8 3.39 9.61 6.66
CA PRO A 8 3.48 8.38 5.91
C PRO A 8 3.45 8.76 4.43
N LEU A 9 4.44 8.31 3.67
CA LEU A 9 4.46 8.49 2.23
C LEU A 9 3.20 7.79 1.70
N HIS A 10 2.16 8.58 1.41
CA HIS A 10 0.90 8.10 0.88
C HIS A 10 1.02 7.69 -0.59
N ASP A 11 2.08 8.19 -1.25
CA ASP A 11 2.38 7.99 -2.65
C ASP A 11 3.81 7.46 -2.81
N GLY A 12 3.98 6.50 -3.73
CA GLY A 12 5.26 5.87 -4.04
C GLY A 12 5.13 4.39 -4.38
N ASN A 13 6.20 3.81 -4.92
CA ASN A 13 6.28 2.37 -5.15
C ASN A 13 7.07 1.72 -4.01
N LEU A 14 6.39 0.83 -3.27
CA LEU A 14 7.04 -0.04 -2.28
C LEU A 14 7.19 -1.44 -2.88
N THR A 15 8.41 -1.97 -2.88
CA THR A 15 8.67 -3.35 -3.32
C THR A 15 8.52 -4.29 -2.14
N LEU A 16 7.41 -5.03 -2.09
CA LEU A 16 7.21 -6.13 -1.16
C LEU A 16 7.82 -7.42 -1.76
N LYS A 17 8.77 -8.03 -1.05
CA LYS A 17 9.29 -9.35 -1.41
C LYS A 17 8.17 -10.37 -1.31
N GLY A 18 7.93 -11.12 -2.39
CA GLY A 18 6.92 -12.18 -2.43
C GLY A 18 5.61 -11.78 -3.12
N LEU A 19 5.48 -10.56 -3.66
CA LEU A 19 4.40 -10.30 -4.61
C LEU A 19 4.72 -10.97 -5.95
N THR A 20 3.78 -11.75 -6.46
CA THR A 20 3.88 -12.35 -7.80
C THR A 20 3.49 -11.36 -8.89
N ALA A 21 2.65 -10.36 -8.55
CA ALA A 21 2.25 -9.28 -9.43
C ALA A 21 2.09 -7.95 -8.66
N PRO A 22 2.08 -6.80 -9.36
CA PRO A 22 1.87 -5.50 -8.71
C PRO A 22 0.52 -5.44 -7.98
N VAL A 23 0.53 -4.85 -6.78
CA VAL A 23 -0.68 -4.46 -6.03
C VAL A 23 -0.78 -2.95 -6.03
N THR A 24 -1.94 -2.42 -6.38
CA THR A 24 -2.22 -0.98 -6.36
C THR A 24 -3.07 -0.66 -5.14
N VAL A 25 -2.67 0.35 -4.38
CA VAL A 25 -3.43 0.86 -3.24
C VAL A 25 -3.98 2.22 -3.64
N HIS A 26 -5.31 2.35 -3.66
CA HIS A 26 -5.99 3.60 -3.94
C HIS A 26 -6.73 4.07 -2.70
N ARG A 27 -6.53 5.31 -2.27
CA ARG A 27 -7.31 5.90 -1.18
C ARG A 27 -8.41 6.77 -1.78
N ASP A 28 -9.64 6.54 -1.33
CA ASP A 28 -10.76 7.39 -1.72
C ASP A 28 -10.71 8.75 -0.99
N GLN A 29 -11.69 9.61 -1.30
CA GLN A 29 -11.83 10.94 -0.70
C GLN A 29 -11.98 10.95 0.83
N TYR A 30 -12.35 9.81 1.44
CA TYR A 30 -12.47 9.64 2.89
C TYR A 30 -11.23 8.99 3.51
N GLY A 31 -10.19 8.74 2.70
CA GLY A 31 -8.94 8.12 3.12
C GLY A 31 -9.00 6.61 3.26
N ILE A 32 -10.08 5.96 2.81
CA ILE A 32 -10.27 4.52 2.89
C ILE A 32 -9.40 3.84 1.82
N PRO A 33 -8.47 2.94 2.21
CA PRO A 33 -7.63 2.22 1.25
C PRO A 33 -8.40 1.08 0.59
N GLN A 34 -8.42 1.09 -0.73
CA GLN A 34 -8.87 0.03 -1.62
C GLN A 34 -7.65 -0.63 -2.26
N LEU A 35 -7.53 -1.95 -2.13
CA LEU A 35 -6.43 -2.71 -2.74
C LEU A 35 -6.90 -3.43 -3.99
N TYR A 36 -6.09 -3.37 -5.04
CA TYR A 36 -6.31 -4.08 -6.29
C TYR A 36 -5.09 -4.94 -6.60
N ALA A 37 -5.29 -6.25 -6.73
CA ALA A 37 -4.26 -7.19 -7.15
C ALA A 37 -4.78 -8.14 -8.23
N LYS A 38 -3.85 -8.79 -8.95
CA LYS A 38 -4.20 -9.82 -9.93
C LYS A 38 -4.61 -11.16 -9.31
N THR A 39 -4.20 -11.41 -8.07
CA THR A 39 -4.48 -12.66 -7.36
C THR A 39 -4.90 -12.37 -5.92
N GLU A 40 -5.72 -13.25 -5.35
CA GLU A 40 -6.14 -13.14 -3.94
C GLU A 40 -4.94 -13.27 -2.98
N ALA A 41 -3.96 -14.11 -3.31
CA ALA A 41 -2.74 -14.27 -2.52
C ALA A 41 -1.94 -12.95 -2.42
N ASP A 42 -1.86 -12.18 -3.50
CA ASP A 42 -1.21 -10.87 -3.50
C ASP A 42 -2.02 -9.83 -2.70
N LEU A 43 -3.37 -9.89 -2.73
CA LEU A 43 -4.22 -9.04 -1.87
C LEU A 43 -3.96 -9.29 -0.39
N PHE A 44 -4.00 -10.56 0.05
CA PHE A 44 -3.78 -10.91 1.45
C PHE A 44 -2.38 -10.53 1.92
N ARG A 45 -1.36 -10.64 1.06
CA ARG A 45 0.01 -10.22 1.38
C ARG A 45 0.17 -8.70 1.51
N ALA A 46 -0.59 -7.93 0.74
CA ALA A 46 -0.53 -6.47 0.79
C ALA A 46 -1.35 -5.84 1.93
N GLN A 47 -2.23 -6.61 2.57
CA GLN A 47 -3.03 -6.18 3.73
C GLN A 47 -2.38 -6.50 5.10
N GLY A 48 -1.27 -7.24 5.10
CA GLY A 48 -0.58 -7.71 6.31
C GLY A 48 0.38 -6.71 6.94
#